data_AF-A0A1H3Y4X5-F1
#
_entry.id   AF-A0A1H3Y4X5-F1
#
_cell.length_a   1.000
_cell.length_b   1.000
_cell.length_c   1.000
_cell.angle_alpha   90.00
_cell.angle_beta   90.00
_cell.angle_gamma   90.00
#
_symmetry.space_group_name_H-M   'P 1'
#
loop_
_entity.id
_entity.type
_entity.pdbx_description
1 polymer ?
#
loop_
_entity_poly.entity_id
_entity_poly.type
_entity_poly.pdbx_seq_one_letter_code
_entity_poly.pdbx_strand_id
1 'polypeptide(L)'
;MDGIIVINKEKNWTSFDVTKKLRSILHEKKIGHTGTLDPLAEGVLVVCAGAATKLVETISGTEKVYEAEMQLGIITDTEDITGTVLEEKPVKVTEDEVRDAISSFIGTYEQIPPMYSAKKINGKKLYDLARQGKTVERKANRITVHDIKILDISLPYVKMEITCSKGTYIRTLCKDIGEKLGTGAAMTALLRTRVGKYTLSESHTISELSELEEKGELYSVVKPPIFVPEPAVVAFGKFDGSHKGHQLIFENMFAIAGAKHYKTAVLTFSQNPDNLFSGTSKTSISSSDEHLTRLRNLGFDYVFSYPVNHDTMKVPAEFFLRDVLIEGMNAKDIVAGTDCRFGHMAQGDADMLMALQDKYGYTAHIIKKRQVLDENGNSREISSTFIREEIQKGNVKLAADLLGRHVALSGTVIHGKHLGSTVLGFPTANILPTSGKTLPKAGVYISRVLVGQVLYRGVTNIGTNPTVAADNPVSIETHIINFNKDIYGQKIRVEFMDRIRDQEKFASLEVLKHQLEKDVDAAMHYPMDL
;
A
#
# COMPACT_ATOMS: atom_id res chain seq x y z
N MET A 1 -9.89 -12.80 6.56
CA MET A 1 -9.47 -11.61 7.34
C MET A 1 -8.14 -11.12 6.78
N ASP A 2 -8.00 -9.82 6.51
CA ASP A 2 -6.77 -9.24 5.94
C ASP A 2 -5.93 -8.58 7.05
N GLY A 3 -4.66 -8.99 7.21
CA GLY A 3 -3.81 -8.37 8.22
C GLY A 3 -2.48 -9.07 8.48
N ILE A 4 -1.74 -8.52 9.43
CA ILE A 4 -0.44 -9.00 9.89
C ILE A 4 -0.61 -9.51 11.33
N ILE A 5 -0.13 -10.71 11.61
CA ILE A 5 -0.16 -11.32 12.94
C ILE A 5 1.27 -11.67 13.35
N VAL A 6 1.64 -11.35 14.58
CA VAL A 6 2.94 -11.69 15.16
C VAL A 6 2.76 -12.95 16.01
N ILE A 7 3.35 -14.07 15.59
CA ILE A 7 3.18 -15.36 16.25
C ILE A 7 4.38 -15.66 17.14
N ASN A 8 4.15 -16.08 18.38
CA ASN A 8 5.16 -16.81 19.15
C ASN A 8 5.14 -18.27 18.70
N LYS A 9 6.04 -18.65 17.79
CA LYS A 9 6.12 -20.03 17.31
C LYS A 9 6.70 -20.90 18.41
N GLU A 10 5.90 -21.78 18.97
CA GLU A 10 6.33 -22.75 19.97
C GLU A 10 7.28 -23.80 19.39
N LYS A 11 8.10 -24.42 20.25
CA LYS A 11 8.98 -25.54 19.89
C LYS A 11 8.19 -26.69 19.26
N ASN A 12 8.85 -27.47 18.40
CA ASN A 12 8.32 -28.62 17.66
C ASN A 12 7.32 -28.28 16.55
N TRP A 13 6.81 -27.05 16.46
CA TRP A 13 6.00 -26.60 15.32
C TRP A 13 6.90 -26.21 14.15
N THR A 14 6.54 -26.59 12.93
CA THR A 14 7.13 -25.93 11.76
C THR A 14 6.43 -24.60 11.49
N SER A 15 7.09 -23.70 10.76
CA SER A 15 6.41 -22.48 10.26
C SER A 15 5.18 -22.82 9.39
N PHE A 16 5.21 -23.96 8.69
CA PHE A 16 4.08 -24.40 7.88
C PHE A 16 2.89 -24.83 8.74
N ASP A 17 3.13 -25.55 9.84
CA ASP A 17 2.08 -25.97 10.77
C ASP A 17 1.34 -24.75 11.36
N VAL A 18 2.09 -23.70 11.74
CA VAL A 18 1.51 -22.42 12.17
C VAL A 18 0.60 -21.86 11.08
N THR A 19 1.09 -21.72 9.84
CA THR A 19 0.25 -21.19 8.76
C THR A 19 -0.96 -22.06 8.46
N LYS A 20 -0.86 -23.39 8.62
CA LYS A 20 -1.97 -24.32 8.42
C LYS A 20 -3.04 -24.12 9.48
N LYS A 21 -2.64 -23.98 10.75
CA LYS A 21 -3.57 -23.74 11.86
C LYS A 21 -4.24 -22.37 11.77
N LEU A 22 -3.48 -21.33 11.40
CA LEU A 22 -4.02 -19.97 11.21
C LEU A 22 -5.06 -19.86 10.09
N ARG A 23 -5.03 -20.75 9.08
CA ARG A 23 -6.10 -20.78 8.06
C ARG A 23 -7.47 -21.06 8.65
N SER A 24 -7.50 -21.92 9.68
CA SER A 24 -8.71 -22.21 10.44
C SER A 24 -9.12 -21.00 11.27
N ILE A 25 -8.18 -20.49 12.07
CA ILE A 25 -8.45 -19.43 13.07
C ILE A 25 -8.88 -18.10 12.42
N LEU A 26 -8.24 -17.72 11.32
CA LEU A 26 -8.52 -16.45 10.64
C LEU A 26 -9.60 -16.56 9.57
N HIS A 27 -10.12 -17.78 9.35
CA HIS A 27 -10.98 -18.14 8.23
C HIS A 27 -10.44 -17.62 6.88
N GLU A 28 -9.12 -17.68 6.68
CA GLU A 28 -8.42 -17.11 5.53
C GLU A 28 -7.53 -18.15 4.83
N LYS A 29 -7.69 -18.30 3.52
CA LYS A 29 -6.91 -19.26 2.73
C LYS A 29 -5.58 -18.68 2.25
N LYS A 30 -5.47 -17.37 2.10
CA LYS A 30 -4.24 -16.75 1.59
C LYS A 30 -3.34 -16.35 2.75
N ILE A 31 -2.44 -17.25 3.16
CA ILE A 31 -1.52 -17.02 4.28
C ILE A 31 -0.06 -17.22 3.83
N GLY A 32 0.81 -16.29 4.19
CA GLY A 32 2.27 -16.38 4.02
C GLY A 32 3.01 -15.95 5.28
N HIS A 33 4.27 -16.39 5.45
CA HIS A 33 5.10 -16.07 6.61
C HIS A 33 6.42 -15.41 6.19
N THR A 34 7.03 -14.60 7.05
CA THR A 34 8.16 -13.72 6.69
C THR A 34 9.54 -14.34 6.93
N GLY A 35 9.66 -15.63 6.59
CA GLY A 35 10.85 -16.45 6.84
C GLY A 35 10.55 -17.69 7.66
N THR A 36 11.36 -18.74 7.49
CA THR A 36 11.15 -20.04 8.11
C THR A 36 11.91 -20.14 9.43
N LEU A 37 11.24 -20.65 10.45
CA LEU A 37 11.82 -21.22 11.67
C LEU A 37 11.66 -22.74 11.62
N ASP A 38 12.77 -23.44 11.80
CA ASP A 38 12.83 -24.90 11.93
C ASP A 38 12.15 -25.36 13.24
N PRO A 39 11.78 -26.64 13.39
CA PRO A 39 11.06 -27.14 14.58
C PRO A 39 11.73 -26.84 15.92
N LEU A 40 13.08 -26.89 15.97
CA LEU A 40 13.86 -26.58 17.17
C LEU A 40 13.76 -25.09 17.57
N ALA A 41 13.60 -24.20 16.59
CA ALA A 41 13.62 -22.76 16.81
C ALA A 41 12.27 -22.27 17.34
N GLU A 42 12.28 -21.21 18.13
CA GLU A 42 11.10 -20.62 18.78
C GLU A 42 10.99 -19.12 18.48
N GLY A 43 9.88 -18.52 18.90
CA GLY A 43 9.72 -17.06 18.93
C GLY A 43 9.05 -16.47 17.70
N VAL A 44 9.33 -15.19 17.45
CA VAL A 44 8.59 -14.32 16.53
C VAL A 44 8.51 -14.91 15.13
N LEU A 45 7.32 -15.21 14.63
CA LEU A 45 7.01 -15.54 13.25
C LEU A 45 5.92 -14.60 12.76
N VAL A 46 6.28 -13.63 11.93
CA VAL A 46 5.30 -12.71 11.35
C VAL A 46 4.57 -13.42 10.21
N VAL A 47 3.24 -13.43 10.30
CA VAL A 47 2.34 -14.05 9.35
C VAL A 47 1.45 -12.98 8.73
N CYS A 48 1.34 -13.03 7.41
CA CYS A 48 0.50 -12.14 6.63
C CYS A 48 -0.70 -12.92 6.07
N ALA A 49 -1.91 -12.43 6.31
CA ALA A 49 -3.16 -13.00 5.85
C ALA A 49 -3.83 -12.10 4.79
N GLY A 50 -4.41 -12.72 3.77
CA GLY A 50 -5.18 -12.05 2.73
C GLY A 50 -4.38 -11.02 1.95
N ALA A 51 -4.85 -9.78 1.89
CA ALA A 51 -4.18 -8.67 1.21
C ALA A 51 -2.74 -8.40 1.73
N ALA A 52 -2.48 -8.65 3.02
CA ALA A 52 -1.17 -8.46 3.65
C ALA A 52 -0.09 -9.37 3.06
N THR A 53 -0.45 -10.48 2.39
CA THR A 53 0.55 -11.39 1.78
C THR A 53 1.48 -10.72 0.78
N LYS A 54 1.09 -9.56 0.22
CA LYS A 54 1.97 -8.73 -0.63
C LYS A 54 3.17 -8.15 0.14
N LEU A 55 3.08 -8.06 1.46
CA LEU A 55 4.11 -7.49 2.35
C LEU A 55 5.14 -8.53 2.80
N VAL A 56 4.94 -9.82 2.49
CA VAL A 56 5.82 -10.91 2.97
C VAL A 56 7.27 -10.66 2.58
N GLU A 57 7.53 -10.25 1.34
CA GLU A 57 8.89 -10.00 0.87
C GLU A 57 9.53 -8.79 1.58
N THR A 58 8.77 -7.69 1.70
CA THR A 58 9.21 -6.46 2.37
C THR A 58 9.56 -6.72 3.84
N ILE A 59 8.66 -7.38 4.59
CA ILE A 59 8.90 -7.68 6.01
C ILE A 59 10.03 -8.70 6.15
N SER A 60 10.09 -9.73 5.32
CA SER A 60 11.21 -10.70 5.33
C SER A 60 12.56 -10.05 5.07
N GLY A 61 12.56 -8.93 4.34
CA GLY A 61 13.73 -8.12 4.01
C GLY A 61 14.37 -7.42 5.20
N THR A 62 13.62 -7.23 6.28
CA THR A 62 14.10 -6.55 7.48
C THR A 62 15.06 -7.41 8.31
N GLU A 63 15.85 -6.71 9.13
CA GLU A 63 16.75 -7.29 10.11
C GLU A 63 16.01 -8.19 11.11
N LYS A 64 16.73 -9.15 11.66
CA LYS A 64 16.22 -10.12 12.62
C LYS A 64 17.15 -10.18 13.81
N VAL A 65 16.58 -10.41 14.98
CA VAL A 65 17.34 -10.62 16.22
C VAL A 65 17.02 -11.99 16.76
N TYR A 66 18.07 -12.71 17.16
CA TYR A 66 18.00 -14.06 17.68
C TYR A 66 18.77 -14.14 18.98
N GLU A 67 18.25 -14.87 19.95
CA GLU A 67 19.03 -15.44 21.03
C GLU A 67 19.34 -16.90 20.68
N ALA A 68 20.62 -17.25 20.63
CA ALA A 68 21.08 -18.57 20.29
C ALA A 68 21.96 -19.14 21.41
N GLU A 69 21.83 -20.43 21.64
CA GLU A 69 22.78 -21.21 22.45
C GLU A 69 23.49 -22.20 21.54
N MET A 70 24.80 -22.33 21.72
CA MET A 70 25.62 -23.33 21.06
C MET A 70 26.39 -24.15 22.09
N GLN A 71 26.65 -25.42 21.75
CA GLN A 71 27.56 -26.30 22.48
C GLN A 71 28.81 -26.53 21.65
N LEU A 72 29.97 -26.18 22.21
CA LEU A 72 31.29 -26.47 21.64
C LEU A 72 31.64 -27.95 21.83
N GLY A 73 32.51 -28.46 20.96
CA GLY A 73 33.04 -29.83 21.09
C GLY A 73 32.18 -30.90 20.42
N ILE A 74 31.11 -30.52 19.71
CA ILE A 74 30.26 -31.45 18.97
C ILE A 74 30.03 -30.95 17.54
N ILE A 75 29.92 -31.87 16.58
CA ILE A 75 29.56 -31.59 15.20
C ILE A 75 28.42 -32.53 14.81
N THR A 76 27.35 -31.99 14.24
CA THR A 76 26.18 -32.77 13.79
C THR A 76 25.89 -32.55 12.30
N ASP A 77 25.16 -33.47 11.68
CA ASP A 77 24.78 -33.40 10.26
C ASP A 77 23.74 -32.31 9.94
N THR A 78 22.96 -31.88 10.93
CA THR A 78 21.98 -30.80 10.82
C THR A 78 22.49 -29.45 11.33
N GLU A 79 23.73 -29.39 11.86
CA GLU A 79 24.35 -28.22 12.51
C GLU A 79 23.63 -27.77 13.80
N ASP A 80 22.69 -28.58 14.27
CA ASP A 80 21.96 -28.41 15.53
C ASP A 80 21.83 -29.75 16.28
N ILE A 81 21.36 -29.71 17.52
CA ILE A 81 21.25 -30.92 18.37
C ILE A 81 20.16 -31.91 17.96
N THR A 82 19.38 -31.63 16.92
CA THR A 82 18.36 -32.58 16.42
C THR A 82 18.93 -33.61 15.45
N GLY A 83 20.16 -33.39 14.97
CA GLY A 83 20.86 -34.26 14.04
C GLY A 83 21.61 -35.40 14.71
N THR A 84 22.30 -36.18 13.89
CA THR A 84 23.21 -37.23 14.35
C THR A 84 24.57 -36.63 14.62
N VAL A 85 25.19 -36.98 15.76
CA VAL A 85 26.57 -36.58 16.08
C VAL A 85 27.53 -37.26 15.11
N LEU A 86 28.32 -36.45 14.41
CA LEU A 86 29.35 -36.88 13.47
C LEU A 86 30.72 -36.96 14.14
N GLU A 87 31.02 -36.02 15.04
CA GLU A 87 32.31 -35.94 15.72
C GLU A 87 32.16 -35.27 17.10
N GLU A 88 32.94 -35.72 18.07
CA GLU A 88 33.11 -35.10 19.39
C GLU A 88 34.58 -34.75 19.62
N LYS A 89 34.84 -33.56 20.18
CA LYS A 89 36.18 -33.03 20.44
C LYS A 89 36.27 -32.46 21.85
N PRO A 90 37.45 -32.56 22.50
CA PRO A 90 37.66 -31.90 23.78
C PRO A 90 37.63 -30.37 23.61
N VAL A 91 36.86 -29.70 24.46
CA VAL A 91 36.80 -28.23 24.51
C VAL A 91 37.97 -27.73 25.35
N LYS A 92 39.02 -27.24 24.69
CA LYS A 92 40.26 -26.73 25.33
C LYS A 92 40.45 -25.22 25.16
N VAL A 93 39.44 -24.54 24.64
CA VAL A 93 39.47 -23.09 24.40
C VAL A 93 39.16 -22.32 25.69
N THR A 94 39.74 -21.14 25.80
CA THR A 94 39.49 -20.16 26.86
C THR A 94 38.29 -19.28 26.50
N GLU A 95 37.72 -18.58 27.48
CA GLU A 95 36.63 -17.62 27.23
C GLU A 95 37.06 -16.49 26.28
N ASP A 96 38.30 -16.00 26.40
CA ASP A 96 38.81 -14.92 25.54
C ASP A 96 38.92 -15.36 24.09
N GLU A 97 39.40 -16.59 23.83
CA GLU A 97 39.43 -17.16 22.48
C GLU A 97 38.02 -17.29 21.88
N VAL A 98 37.03 -17.66 22.70
CA VAL A 98 35.62 -17.70 22.28
C VAL A 98 35.10 -16.31 21.93
N ARG A 99 35.41 -15.30 22.74
CA ARG A 99 35.02 -13.89 22.49
C ARG A 99 35.63 -13.36 21.19
N ASP A 100 36.91 -13.63 20.96
CA ASP A 100 37.62 -13.21 19.75
C ASP A 100 37.08 -13.90 18.50
N ALA A 101 36.82 -15.21 18.59
CA ALA A 101 36.23 -15.96 17.49
C ALA A 101 34.84 -15.41 17.12
N ILE A 102 33.96 -15.21 18.10
CA ILE A 102 32.61 -14.67 17.87
C ILE A 102 32.67 -13.27 17.25
N SER A 103 33.47 -12.38 17.82
CA SER A 103 33.57 -10.99 17.37
C SER A 103 34.02 -10.88 15.90
N SER A 104 34.81 -11.84 15.42
CA SER A 104 35.30 -11.87 14.04
C SER A 104 34.22 -12.17 12.98
N PHE A 105 33.03 -12.63 13.38
CA PHE A 105 31.91 -12.86 12.47
C PHE A 105 31.01 -11.63 12.31
N ILE A 106 31.23 -10.56 13.08
CA ILE A 106 30.56 -9.27 12.87
C ILE A 106 31.05 -8.69 11.54
N GLY A 107 30.10 -8.34 10.68
CA GLY A 107 30.35 -7.86 9.32
C GLY A 107 29.72 -8.73 8.26
N THR A 108 30.20 -8.58 7.02
CA THR A 108 29.63 -9.23 5.84
C THR A 108 30.52 -10.37 5.38
N TYR A 109 29.95 -11.56 5.22
CA TYR A 109 30.66 -12.73 4.69
C TYR A 109 29.73 -13.67 3.91
N GLU A 110 30.35 -14.62 3.20
CA GLU A 110 29.65 -15.63 2.40
C GLU A 110 29.35 -16.85 3.26
N GLN A 111 28.07 -17.12 3.51
CA GLN A 111 27.62 -18.28 4.27
C GLN A 111 27.04 -19.34 3.35
N ILE A 112 27.51 -20.58 3.49
CA ILE A 112 26.94 -21.74 2.76
C ILE A 112 25.71 -22.23 3.52
N PRO A 113 24.50 -22.21 2.92
CA PRO A 113 23.30 -22.70 3.59
C PRO A 113 23.44 -24.17 4.01
N PRO A 114 22.79 -24.62 5.10
CA PRO A 114 22.76 -26.02 5.50
C PRO A 114 21.98 -26.89 4.51
N MET A 115 22.29 -28.20 4.49
CA MET A 115 21.60 -29.18 3.63
C MET A 115 20.13 -29.30 4.01
N TYR A 116 19.82 -29.23 5.30
CA TYR A 116 18.46 -29.30 5.82
C TYR A 116 17.76 -27.94 5.81
N SER A 117 17.67 -27.27 4.66
CA SER A 117 17.04 -25.95 4.53
C SER A 117 15.82 -25.93 3.60
N ALA A 118 14.95 -24.92 3.76
CA ALA A 118 13.78 -24.71 2.93
C ALA A 118 14.10 -24.12 1.54
N LYS A 119 15.36 -23.74 1.27
CA LYS A 119 15.80 -23.16 -0.01
C LYS A 119 15.59 -24.17 -1.14
N LYS A 120 15.20 -23.68 -2.32
CA LYS A 120 14.95 -24.52 -3.50
C LYS A 120 16.14 -24.51 -4.47
N ILE A 121 16.49 -25.68 -4.99
CA ILE A 121 17.42 -25.87 -6.12
C ILE A 121 16.67 -26.66 -7.20
N ASN A 122 16.62 -26.14 -8.42
CA ASN A 122 15.88 -26.75 -9.55
C ASN A 122 14.42 -27.11 -9.20
N GLY A 123 13.75 -26.23 -8.45
CA GLY A 123 12.35 -26.41 -8.04
C GLY A 123 12.10 -27.31 -6.82
N LYS A 124 13.08 -28.10 -6.36
CA LYS A 124 12.97 -28.97 -5.17
C LYS A 124 13.60 -28.32 -3.94
N LYS A 125 13.00 -28.51 -2.74
CA LYS A 125 13.56 -27.99 -1.48
C LYS A 125 14.78 -28.83 -1.06
N LEU A 126 15.79 -28.18 -0.49
CA LEU A 126 17.03 -28.83 -0.06
C LEU A 126 16.80 -29.91 1.01
N TYR A 127 15.93 -29.66 1.99
CA TYR A 127 15.65 -30.67 3.02
C TYR A 127 15.04 -31.97 2.45
N ASP A 128 14.24 -31.90 1.38
CA ASP A 128 13.67 -33.09 0.74
C ASP A 128 14.77 -33.95 0.09
N LEU A 129 15.83 -33.31 -0.41
CA LEU A 129 17.00 -33.99 -1.00
C LEU A 129 17.92 -34.55 0.09
N ALA A 130 18.13 -33.82 1.20
CA ALA A 130 18.90 -34.28 2.35
C ALA A 130 18.30 -35.55 2.96
N ARG A 131 16.97 -35.62 3.12
CA ARG A 131 16.26 -36.83 3.59
C ARG A 131 16.40 -38.03 2.64
N GLN A 132 16.72 -37.80 1.37
CA GLN A 132 17.00 -38.86 0.39
C GLN A 132 18.49 -39.28 0.39
N GLY A 133 19.30 -38.77 1.31
CA GLY A 133 20.74 -38.99 1.36
C GLY A 133 21.52 -38.32 0.23
N LYS A 134 20.89 -37.38 -0.52
CA LYS A 134 21.53 -36.70 -1.65
C LYS A 134 22.18 -35.41 -1.19
N THR A 135 23.50 -35.33 -1.33
CA THR A 135 24.26 -34.09 -1.16
C THR A 135 24.22 -33.28 -2.45
N VAL A 136 24.03 -31.96 -2.32
CA VAL A 136 24.02 -31.03 -3.45
C VAL A 136 24.95 -29.87 -3.13
N GLU A 137 25.69 -29.42 -4.13
CA GLU A 137 26.51 -28.21 -4.03
C GLU A 137 25.61 -26.98 -3.84
N ARG A 138 25.87 -26.21 -2.78
CA ARG A 138 25.03 -25.08 -2.35
C ARG A 138 25.84 -23.80 -2.55
N LYS A 139 25.33 -22.90 -3.41
CA LYS A 139 25.92 -21.55 -3.55
C LYS A 139 25.84 -20.79 -2.23
N ALA A 140 26.97 -20.23 -1.82
CA ALA A 140 27.04 -19.32 -0.69
C ALA A 140 26.11 -18.11 -0.93
N ASN A 141 25.54 -17.59 0.15
CA ASN A 141 24.85 -16.31 0.10
C ASN A 141 25.60 -15.31 0.96
N ARG A 142 25.74 -14.11 0.43
CA ARG A 142 26.19 -12.96 1.17
C ARG A 142 25.19 -12.63 2.28
N ILE A 143 25.65 -12.69 3.52
CA ILE A 143 24.89 -12.30 4.70
C ILE A 143 25.67 -11.23 5.47
N THR A 144 24.99 -10.51 6.36
CA THR A 144 25.62 -9.56 7.27
C THR A 144 25.16 -9.86 8.69
N VAL A 145 26.12 -10.02 9.58
CA VAL A 145 25.89 -9.99 11.02
C VAL A 145 26.20 -8.57 11.48
N HIS A 146 25.17 -7.85 11.89
CA HIS A 146 25.29 -6.45 12.28
C HIS A 146 25.88 -6.31 13.68
N ASP A 147 25.52 -7.22 14.59
CA ASP A 147 25.99 -7.22 15.97
C ASP A 147 25.90 -8.63 16.58
N ILE A 148 26.80 -8.95 17.50
CA ILE A 148 26.72 -10.13 18.36
C ILE A 148 27.06 -9.71 19.80
N LYS A 149 26.10 -9.91 20.70
CA LYS A 149 26.29 -9.70 22.14
C LYS A 149 26.34 -11.04 22.85
N ILE A 150 27.47 -11.35 23.48
CA ILE A 150 27.61 -12.55 24.31
C ILE A 150 26.82 -12.34 25.60
N LEU A 151 25.88 -13.24 25.87
CA LEU A 151 25.00 -13.20 27.04
C LEU A 151 25.57 -14.02 28.20
N ASP A 152 26.14 -15.19 27.90
CA ASP A 152 26.74 -16.09 28.89
C ASP A 152 27.80 -16.98 28.23
N ILE A 153 28.86 -17.29 28.97
CA ILE A 153 29.86 -18.31 28.61
C ILE A 153 29.98 -19.27 29.79
N SER A 154 29.46 -20.48 29.61
CA SER A 154 29.49 -21.56 30.59
C SER A 154 29.96 -22.83 29.88
N LEU A 155 31.25 -22.89 29.57
CA LEU A 155 31.83 -23.92 28.69
C LEU A 155 31.37 -25.35 29.09
N PRO A 156 30.92 -26.17 28.12
CA PRO A 156 31.03 -25.98 26.68
C PRO A 156 29.91 -25.13 26.03
N TYR A 157 29.02 -24.51 26.81
CA TYR A 157 27.88 -23.75 26.30
C TYR A 157 28.17 -22.25 26.19
N VAL A 158 27.66 -21.64 25.13
CA VAL A 158 27.77 -20.20 24.89
C VAL A 158 26.41 -19.67 24.43
N LYS A 159 25.94 -18.60 25.08
CA LYS A 159 24.70 -17.89 24.71
C LYS A 159 25.03 -16.53 24.11
N MET A 160 24.37 -16.20 23.02
CA MET A 160 24.58 -14.94 22.31
C MET A 160 23.29 -14.40 21.70
N GLU A 161 23.16 -13.08 21.71
CA GLU A 161 22.18 -12.34 20.94
C GLU A 161 22.82 -11.90 19.62
N ILE A 162 22.15 -12.14 18.50
CA ILE A 162 22.67 -11.93 17.15
C ILE A 162 21.68 -11.07 16.38
N THR A 163 22.13 -9.91 15.89
CA THR A 163 21.38 -9.08 14.94
C THR A 163 21.92 -9.32 13.54
N CYS A 164 21.08 -9.76 12.60
CA CYS A 164 21.54 -10.14 11.26
C CYS A 164 20.55 -9.82 10.13
N SER A 165 21.09 -9.81 8.92
CA SER A 165 20.32 -9.64 7.69
C SER A 165 19.41 -10.85 7.38
N LYS A 166 18.56 -10.72 6.37
CA LYS A 166 17.81 -11.86 5.82
C LYS A 166 18.74 -12.95 5.28
N GLY A 167 18.32 -14.21 5.39
CA GLY A 167 19.03 -15.35 4.79
C GLY A 167 20.15 -15.95 5.65
N THR A 168 20.46 -15.37 6.81
CA THR A 168 21.41 -15.91 7.78
C THR A 168 20.86 -17.16 8.45
N TYR A 169 21.64 -18.24 8.42
CA TYR A 169 21.39 -19.48 9.15
C TYR A 169 22.19 -19.45 10.45
N ILE A 170 21.49 -19.29 11.58
CA ILE A 170 22.15 -19.16 12.89
C ILE A 170 22.90 -20.43 13.30
N ARG A 171 22.34 -21.62 13.01
CA ARG A 171 23.05 -22.89 13.21
C ARG A 171 24.37 -22.99 12.44
N THR A 172 24.40 -22.46 11.22
CA THR A 172 25.61 -22.42 10.40
C THR A 172 26.61 -21.43 10.98
N LEU A 173 26.16 -20.27 11.48
CA LEU A 173 27.02 -19.35 12.24
C LEU A 173 27.63 -20.05 13.47
N CYS A 174 26.85 -20.82 14.24
CA CYS A 174 27.38 -21.61 15.36
C CYS A 174 28.45 -22.61 14.90
N LYS A 175 28.18 -23.38 13.83
CA LYS A 175 29.15 -24.28 13.20
C LYS A 175 30.43 -23.55 12.79
N ASP A 176 30.31 -22.44 12.08
CA ASP A 176 31.45 -21.66 11.57
C ASP A 176 32.31 -21.12 12.72
N ILE A 177 31.70 -20.68 13.82
CA ILE A 177 32.40 -20.29 15.07
C ILE A 177 33.16 -21.50 15.65
N GLY A 178 32.50 -22.66 15.75
CA GLY A 178 33.11 -23.89 16.24
C GLY A 178 34.28 -24.37 15.38
N GLU A 179 34.17 -24.25 14.05
CA GLU A 179 35.26 -24.55 13.11
C GLU A 179 36.45 -23.60 13.30
N LYS A 180 36.19 -22.31 13.48
CA LYS A 180 37.23 -21.32 13.76
C LYS A 180 37.99 -21.59 15.06
N LEU A 181 37.28 -22.06 16.08
CA LEU A 181 37.85 -22.48 17.37
C LEU A 181 38.56 -23.85 17.31
N GLY A 182 38.39 -24.61 16.22
CA GLY A 182 38.95 -25.95 16.08
C GLY A 182 38.27 -27.05 16.91
N THR A 183 37.26 -26.71 17.72
CA THR A 183 36.50 -27.66 18.56
C THR A 183 35.25 -28.19 17.89
N GLY A 184 34.76 -27.54 16.82
CA GLY A 184 33.41 -27.75 16.32
C GLY A 184 32.35 -27.18 17.29
N ALA A 185 31.12 -27.02 16.78
CA ALA A 185 29.97 -26.62 17.57
C ALA A 185 28.65 -27.03 16.88
N ALA A 186 27.60 -27.20 17.69
CA ALA A 186 26.23 -27.32 17.21
C ALA A 186 25.30 -26.39 18.00
N MET A 187 24.26 -25.88 17.34
CA MET A 187 23.25 -25.05 17.98
C MET A 187 22.31 -25.91 18.85
N THR A 188 22.13 -25.53 20.11
CA THR A 188 21.30 -26.25 21.09
C THR A 188 19.92 -25.62 21.25
N ALA A 189 19.84 -24.29 21.14
CA ALA A 189 18.59 -23.54 21.23
C ALA A 189 18.60 -22.31 20.32
N LEU A 190 17.42 -21.91 19.86
CA LEU A 190 17.25 -20.71 19.04
C LEU A 190 15.90 -20.06 19.33
N LEU A 191 15.92 -18.80 19.75
CA LEU A 191 14.74 -17.97 19.95
C LEU A 191 14.86 -16.73 19.06
N ARG A 192 13.95 -16.55 18.09
CA ARG A 192 13.88 -15.30 17.33
C ARG A 192 13.09 -14.27 18.14
N THR A 193 13.77 -13.27 18.68
CA THR A 193 13.16 -12.25 19.53
C THR A 193 12.55 -11.09 18.73
N ARG A 194 12.99 -10.88 17.47
CA ARG A 194 12.52 -9.76 16.63
C ARG A 194 12.60 -10.01 15.11
N VAL A 195 11.65 -9.45 14.36
CA VAL A 195 11.67 -9.30 12.89
C VAL A 195 11.28 -7.86 12.54
N GLY A 196 12.23 -7.06 12.09
CA GLY A 196 12.01 -5.63 11.84
C GLY A 196 11.51 -4.93 13.11
N LYS A 197 10.32 -4.31 13.04
CA LYS A 197 9.67 -3.69 14.20
C LYS A 197 8.94 -4.68 15.11
N TYR A 198 8.69 -5.91 14.65
CA TYR A 198 7.86 -6.89 15.36
C TYR A 198 8.67 -7.66 16.40
N THR A 199 8.23 -7.63 17.64
CA THR A 199 8.96 -8.17 18.80
C THR A 199 8.26 -9.38 19.43
N LEU A 200 8.97 -10.11 20.30
CA LEU A 200 8.41 -11.24 21.03
C LEU A 200 7.31 -10.81 22.02
N SER A 201 7.42 -9.62 22.61
CA SER A 201 6.46 -9.11 23.60
C SER A 201 5.07 -8.81 23.06
N GLU A 202 4.93 -8.59 21.75
CA GLU A 202 3.63 -8.39 21.08
C GLU A 202 3.15 -9.65 20.34
N SER A 203 3.86 -10.77 20.52
CA SER A 203 3.57 -12.00 19.80
C SER A 203 2.62 -12.90 20.59
N HIS A 204 1.81 -13.67 19.86
CA HIS A 204 0.82 -14.57 20.44
C HIS A 204 1.05 -16.01 20.02
N THR A 205 0.86 -16.94 20.95
CA THR A 205 0.81 -18.38 20.68
C THR A 205 -0.44 -18.73 19.88
N ILE A 206 -0.45 -19.95 19.31
CA ILE A 206 -1.64 -20.45 18.61
C ILE A 206 -2.83 -20.60 19.56
N SER A 207 -2.60 -21.00 20.81
CA SER A 207 -3.67 -21.19 21.81
C SER A 207 -4.36 -19.87 22.13
N GLU A 208 -3.58 -18.82 22.41
CA GLU A 208 -4.11 -17.48 22.71
C GLU A 208 -4.93 -16.93 21.54
N LEU A 209 -4.49 -17.16 20.29
CA LEU A 209 -5.24 -16.72 19.12
C LEU A 209 -6.56 -17.48 18.94
N SER A 210 -6.60 -18.78 19.25
CA SER A 210 -7.85 -19.55 19.26
C SER A 210 -8.82 -19.03 20.32
N GLU A 211 -8.34 -18.68 21.51
CA GLU A 211 -9.21 -18.09 22.55
C GLU A 211 -9.76 -16.72 22.15
N LEU A 212 -8.95 -15.88 21.49
CA LEU A 212 -9.39 -14.59 20.96
C LEU A 212 -10.41 -14.75 19.83
N GLU A 213 -10.25 -15.76 18.97
CA GLU A 213 -11.24 -16.10 17.94
C GLU A 213 -12.58 -16.48 18.56
N GLU A 214 -12.58 -17.36 19.57
CA GLU A 214 -13.78 -17.79 20.28
C GLU A 214 -14.53 -16.62 20.95
N LYS A 215 -13.78 -15.61 21.42
CA LYS A 215 -14.33 -14.37 21.99
C LYS A 215 -14.72 -13.31 20.95
N GLY A 216 -14.37 -13.51 19.67
CA GLY A 216 -14.57 -12.50 18.61
C GLY A 216 -13.63 -11.30 18.72
N GLU A 217 -12.48 -11.46 19.38
CA GLU A 217 -11.53 -10.41 19.76
C GLU A 217 -10.24 -10.40 18.91
N LEU A 218 -10.18 -11.18 17.82
CA LEU A 218 -9.01 -11.22 16.92
C LEU A 218 -8.58 -9.85 16.38
N TYR A 219 -9.51 -8.90 16.25
CA TYR A 219 -9.22 -7.53 15.81
C TYR A 219 -8.21 -6.81 16.71
N SER A 220 -8.04 -7.26 17.97
CA SER A 220 -7.09 -6.67 18.93
C SER A 220 -5.62 -7.01 18.63
N VAL A 221 -5.37 -8.10 17.88
CA VAL A 221 -4.03 -8.63 17.61
C VAL A 221 -3.69 -8.67 16.13
N VAL A 222 -4.69 -8.55 15.26
CA VAL A 222 -4.51 -8.50 13.81
C VAL A 222 -4.25 -7.07 13.37
N LYS A 223 -2.99 -6.78 13.05
CA LYS A 223 -2.55 -5.47 12.58
C LYS A 223 -3.00 -5.23 11.13
N PRO A 224 -3.25 -3.98 10.72
CA PRO A 224 -3.67 -3.66 9.36
C PRO A 224 -2.63 -4.10 8.32
N PRO A 225 -3.05 -4.37 7.06
CA PRO A 225 -2.15 -4.78 5.97
C PRO A 225 -1.33 -3.61 5.42
N ILE A 226 -0.66 -2.87 6.30
CA ILE A 226 0.14 -1.67 6.02
C ILE A 226 1.48 -1.81 6.72
N PHE A 227 2.56 -1.69 5.95
CA PHE A 227 3.91 -1.80 6.45
C PHE A 227 4.85 -0.90 5.65
N VAL A 228 5.38 0.12 6.32
CA VAL A 228 6.48 0.95 5.84
C VAL A 228 7.70 0.67 6.73
N PRO A 229 8.80 0.13 6.20
CA PRO A 229 9.97 -0.21 7.01
C PRO A 229 10.76 1.02 7.46
N GLU A 230 10.80 2.08 6.66
CA GLU A 230 11.57 3.29 6.95
C GLU A 230 10.74 4.38 7.64
N PRO A 231 11.37 5.27 8.42
CA PRO A 231 10.70 6.48 8.92
C PRO A 231 10.07 7.29 7.80
N ALA A 232 8.81 7.70 7.98
CA ALA A 232 8.06 8.40 6.96
C ALA A 232 7.38 9.69 7.46
N VAL A 233 7.26 10.65 6.54
CA VAL A 233 6.27 11.72 6.62
C VAL A 233 4.98 11.19 6.02
N VAL A 234 3.89 11.28 6.77
CA VAL A 234 2.60 10.69 6.43
C VAL A 234 1.55 11.76 6.20
N ALA A 235 0.79 11.64 5.12
CA ALA A 235 -0.45 12.38 4.92
C ALA A 235 -1.61 11.42 4.73
N PHE A 236 -2.78 11.73 5.29
CA PHE A 236 -3.97 10.89 5.15
C PHE A 236 -5.22 11.71 4.84
N GLY A 237 -6.16 11.13 4.10
CA GLY A 237 -7.38 11.81 3.69
C GLY A 237 -8.05 11.16 2.49
N LYS A 238 -9.28 11.57 2.16
CA LYS A 238 -9.94 11.09 0.94
C LYS A 238 -9.22 11.58 -0.32
N PHE A 239 -8.61 12.77 -0.24
CA PHE A 239 -7.87 13.42 -1.32
C PHE A 239 -8.62 13.53 -2.66
N ASP A 240 -9.96 13.49 -2.65
CA ASP A 240 -10.78 13.43 -3.86
C ASP A 240 -10.53 14.64 -4.75
N GLY A 241 -10.18 14.36 -6.00
CA GLY A 241 -9.80 15.35 -6.99
C GLY A 241 -8.40 15.96 -6.82
N SER A 242 -7.64 15.66 -5.74
CA SER A 242 -6.27 16.18 -5.52
C SER A 242 -6.11 17.67 -5.88
N HIS A 243 -7.07 18.49 -5.44
CA HIS A 243 -7.17 19.91 -5.76
C HIS A 243 -6.06 20.74 -5.10
N LYS A 244 -5.98 22.05 -5.41
CA LYS A 244 -4.94 22.96 -4.86
C LYS A 244 -4.84 22.95 -3.34
N GLY A 245 -5.96 22.73 -2.63
CA GLY A 245 -5.93 22.50 -1.17
C GLY A 245 -5.15 21.24 -0.74
N HIS A 246 -5.29 20.11 -1.43
CA HIS A 246 -4.51 18.89 -1.16
C HIS A 246 -3.05 19.06 -1.59
N GLN A 247 -2.79 19.79 -2.67
CA GLN A 247 -1.43 20.06 -3.15
C GLN A 247 -0.59 20.76 -2.09
N LEU A 248 -1.17 21.69 -1.32
CA LEU A 248 -0.47 22.34 -0.20
C LEU A 248 -0.06 21.34 0.90
N ILE A 249 -0.89 20.34 1.21
CA ILE A 249 -0.53 19.26 2.16
C ILE A 249 0.65 18.46 1.61
N PHE A 250 0.61 18.10 0.33
CA PHE A 250 1.66 17.32 -0.32
C PHE A 250 2.98 18.10 -0.45
N GLU A 251 2.93 19.38 -0.79
CA GLU A 251 4.11 20.27 -0.84
C GLU A 251 4.82 20.33 0.51
N ASN A 252 4.09 20.53 1.61
CA ASN A 252 4.65 20.51 2.96
C ASN A 252 5.24 19.14 3.31
N MET A 253 4.51 18.07 2.99
CA MET A 253 4.98 16.70 3.19
C MET A 253 6.31 16.43 2.47
N PHE A 254 6.42 16.80 1.20
CA PHE A 254 7.67 16.63 0.43
C PHE A 254 8.81 17.49 0.99
N ALA A 255 8.53 18.73 1.41
CA ALA A 255 9.53 19.61 2.01
C ALA A 255 10.09 19.02 3.32
N ILE A 256 9.22 18.55 4.22
CA ILE A 256 9.62 17.93 5.50
C ILE A 256 10.41 16.63 5.23
N ALA A 257 9.92 15.80 4.31
CA ALA A 257 10.58 14.53 3.97
C ALA A 257 11.99 14.76 3.41
N GLY A 258 12.16 15.75 2.52
CA GLY A 258 13.46 16.15 1.99
C GLY A 258 14.41 16.66 3.07
N ALA A 259 13.92 17.50 4.00
CA ALA A 259 14.73 18.05 5.08
C ALA A 259 15.17 17.01 6.12
N LYS A 260 14.31 16.03 6.42
CA LYS A 260 14.58 14.98 7.43
C LYS A 260 15.13 13.68 6.84
N HIS A 261 15.27 13.58 5.52
CA HIS A 261 15.62 12.36 4.80
C HIS A 261 14.67 11.18 5.10
N TYR A 262 13.39 11.48 5.28
CA TYR A 262 12.34 10.48 5.51
C TYR A 262 11.65 10.11 4.20
N LYS A 263 11.05 8.92 4.18
CA LYS A 263 10.18 8.48 3.10
C LYS A 263 8.85 9.21 3.12
N THR A 264 8.14 9.21 2.01
CA THR A 264 6.79 9.78 1.91
C THR A 264 5.75 8.67 1.79
N ALA A 265 4.75 8.67 2.67
CA ALA A 265 3.67 7.70 2.61
C ALA A 265 2.30 8.38 2.69
N VAL A 266 1.47 8.21 1.66
CA VAL A 266 0.12 8.75 1.61
C VAL A 266 -0.91 7.65 1.82
N LEU A 267 -1.89 7.90 2.69
CA LEU A 267 -3.03 7.02 2.94
C LEU A 267 -4.31 7.66 2.40
N THR A 268 -4.90 7.02 1.39
CA THR A 268 -6.26 7.34 0.94
C THR A 268 -7.24 6.28 1.42
N PHE A 269 -8.53 6.59 1.33
CA PHE A 269 -9.61 5.66 1.62
C PHE A 269 -10.24 5.16 0.32
N SER A 270 -10.78 3.93 0.33
CA SER A 270 -11.58 3.43 -0.80
C SER A 270 -12.79 4.33 -1.04
N GLN A 271 -12.97 4.78 -2.29
CA GLN A 271 -14.08 5.65 -2.69
C GLN A 271 -15.42 4.88 -2.66
N ASN A 272 -16.52 5.60 -2.42
CA ASN A 272 -17.91 5.11 -2.33
C ASN A 272 -18.30 4.18 -1.16
N PRO A 273 -17.97 4.51 0.11
CA PRO A 273 -18.54 3.80 1.26
C PRO A 273 -20.06 3.99 1.39
N ASP A 274 -20.63 5.04 0.78
CA ASP A 274 -22.05 5.39 0.92
C ASP A 274 -23.01 4.42 0.19
N ASN A 275 -22.50 3.64 -0.77
CA ASN A 275 -23.26 2.53 -1.37
C ASN A 275 -23.54 1.39 -0.39
N LEU A 276 -22.78 1.30 0.71
CA LEU A 276 -23.03 0.30 1.77
C LEU A 276 -24.20 0.70 2.69
N PHE A 277 -24.60 1.97 2.75
CA PHE A 277 -25.50 2.46 3.82
C PHE A 277 -26.67 3.34 3.38
N SER A 278 -26.51 4.16 2.34
CA SER A 278 -27.44 5.28 2.11
C SER A 278 -28.38 5.11 0.92
N GLY A 279 -28.23 4.04 0.12
CA GLY A 279 -28.96 3.86 -1.14
C GLY A 279 -28.78 5.00 -2.16
N THR A 280 -28.00 6.02 -1.83
CA THR A 280 -27.75 7.22 -2.62
C THR A 280 -26.29 7.22 -3.05
N SER A 281 -26.07 7.09 -4.35
CA SER A 281 -24.75 7.18 -4.97
C SER A 281 -24.26 8.62 -4.87
N LYS A 282 -23.48 8.96 -3.84
CA LYS A 282 -22.69 10.19 -3.84
C LYS A 282 -21.61 10.06 -4.91
N THR A 283 -21.56 11.04 -5.81
CA THR A 283 -20.53 11.09 -6.85
C THR A 283 -19.26 11.77 -6.35
N SER A 284 -18.12 11.33 -6.87
CA SER A 284 -16.77 11.84 -6.58
C SER A 284 -16.18 12.60 -7.78
N ILE A 285 -15.23 13.50 -7.53
CA ILE A 285 -14.55 14.27 -8.59
C ILE A 285 -13.76 13.34 -9.51
N SER A 286 -13.12 12.31 -8.94
CA SER A 286 -12.36 11.30 -9.68
C SER A 286 -12.93 9.90 -9.42
N SER A 287 -12.85 9.02 -10.43
CA SER A 287 -13.10 7.60 -10.18
C SER A 287 -12.01 7.01 -9.27
N SER A 288 -12.26 5.85 -8.65
CA SER A 288 -11.27 5.17 -7.80
C SER A 288 -9.94 4.93 -8.53
N ASP A 289 -10.00 4.52 -9.79
CA ASP A 289 -8.82 4.22 -10.61
C ASP A 289 -8.04 5.50 -10.95
N GLU A 290 -8.75 6.57 -11.34
CA GLU A 290 -8.14 7.87 -11.63
C GLU A 290 -7.48 8.46 -10.38
N HIS A 291 -8.13 8.32 -9.22
CA HIS A 291 -7.65 8.81 -7.94
C HIS A 291 -6.34 8.14 -7.53
N LEU A 292 -6.30 6.80 -7.51
CA LEU A 292 -5.09 6.06 -7.15
C LEU A 292 -3.96 6.25 -8.15
N THR A 293 -4.28 6.29 -9.45
CA THR A 293 -3.28 6.55 -10.50
C THR A 293 -2.68 7.94 -10.32
N ARG A 294 -3.50 8.95 -9.99
CA ARG A 294 -3.03 10.31 -9.74
C ARG A 294 -2.09 10.36 -8.55
N LEU A 295 -2.48 9.77 -7.41
CA LEU A 295 -1.61 9.74 -6.22
C LEU A 295 -0.27 9.06 -6.53
N ARG A 296 -0.26 7.92 -7.22
CA ARG A 296 0.99 7.22 -7.59
C ARG A 296 1.89 8.07 -8.48
N ASN A 297 1.33 8.90 -9.34
CA ASN A 297 2.09 9.75 -10.25
C ASN A 297 2.60 11.06 -9.61
N LEU A 298 2.21 11.37 -8.36
CA LEU A 298 2.70 12.56 -7.64
C LEU A 298 4.08 12.36 -7.00
N GLY A 299 4.65 11.15 -7.06
CA GLY A 299 6.01 10.88 -6.60
C GLY A 299 6.14 10.47 -5.13
N PHE A 300 5.06 10.01 -4.48
CA PHE A 300 5.17 9.40 -3.16
C PHE A 300 5.93 8.07 -3.21
N ASP A 301 6.75 7.77 -2.20
CA ASP A 301 7.41 6.46 -2.07
C ASP A 301 6.37 5.35 -1.81
N TYR A 302 5.34 5.66 -1.01
CA TYR A 302 4.28 4.72 -0.65
C TYR A 302 2.88 5.32 -0.81
N VAL A 303 1.98 4.57 -1.46
CA VAL A 303 0.56 4.94 -1.63
C VAL A 303 -0.31 3.78 -1.16
N PHE A 304 -1.06 4.00 -0.08
CA PHE A 304 -1.98 3.01 0.49
C PHE A 304 -3.44 3.42 0.29
N SER A 305 -4.30 2.41 0.08
CA SER A 305 -5.76 2.57 0.08
C SER A 305 -6.34 1.79 1.24
N TYR A 306 -6.77 2.49 2.29
CA TYR A 306 -7.44 1.91 3.44
C TYR A 306 -8.88 1.55 3.08
N PRO A 307 -9.32 0.29 3.25
CA PRO A 307 -10.67 -0.11 2.92
C PRO A 307 -11.65 0.53 3.91
N VAL A 308 -12.77 1.05 3.42
CA VAL A 308 -13.89 1.53 4.24
C VAL A 308 -14.99 0.49 4.17
N ASN A 309 -15.09 -0.34 5.19
CA ASN A 309 -16.08 -1.40 5.33
C ASN A 309 -16.62 -1.44 6.77
N HIS A 310 -17.55 -2.34 7.04
CA HIS A 310 -18.20 -2.45 8.36
C HIS A 310 -17.21 -2.64 9.52
N ASP A 311 -16.07 -3.30 9.29
CA ASP A 311 -15.08 -3.58 10.33
C ASP A 311 -14.15 -2.37 10.54
N THR A 312 -13.63 -1.81 9.45
CA THR A 312 -12.69 -0.67 9.53
C THR A 312 -13.33 0.63 9.98
N MET A 313 -14.63 0.82 9.78
CA MET A 313 -15.33 2.00 10.29
C MET A 313 -15.53 1.97 11.81
N LYS A 314 -15.43 0.80 12.46
CA LYS A 314 -15.56 0.67 13.92
C LYS A 314 -14.25 0.91 14.65
N VAL A 315 -13.14 1.05 13.93
CA VAL A 315 -11.82 1.30 14.50
C VAL A 315 -11.82 2.65 15.22
N PRO A 316 -11.59 2.72 16.54
CA PRO A 316 -11.54 4.00 17.25
C PRO A 316 -10.39 4.87 16.75
N ALA A 317 -10.52 6.19 16.89
CA ALA A 317 -9.56 7.15 16.35
C ALA A 317 -8.11 6.93 16.84
N GLU A 318 -7.94 6.64 18.14
CA GLU A 318 -6.61 6.40 18.71
C GLU A 318 -5.97 5.11 18.17
N PHE A 319 -6.76 4.05 17.95
CA PHE A 319 -6.29 2.83 17.31
C PHE A 319 -5.91 3.07 15.84
N PHE A 320 -6.70 3.85 15.10
CA PHE A 320 -6.33 4.24 13.74
C PHE A 320 -5.00 5.02 13.72
N LEU A 321 -4.85 6.01 14.60
CA LEU A 321 -3.60 6.75 14.73
C LEU A 321 -2.42 5.80 15.03
N ARG A 322 -2.52 5.03 16.12
CA ARG A 322 -1.45 4.13 16.58
C ARG A 322 -1.13 3.04 15.56
N ASP A 323 -2.12 2.22 15.18
CA ASP A 323 -1.87 0.98 14.43
C ASP A 323 -1.66 1.24 12.94
N VAL A 324 -2.38 2.22 12.37
CA VAL A 324 -2.32 2.51 10.94
C VAL A 324 -1.21 3.53 10.65
N LEU A 325 -1.26 4.71 11.26
CA LEU A 325 -0.35 5.80 10.90
C LEU A 325 1.03 5.62 11.55
N ILE A 326 1.09 5.41 12.86
CA ILE A 326 2.37 5.33 13.59
C ILE A 326 3.04 3.99 13.35
N GLU A 327 2.42 2.89 13.75
CA GLU A 327 3.02 1.57 13.61
C GLU A 327 3.07 1.16 12.14
N GLY A 328 1.92 1.08 11.46
CA GLY A 328 1.80 0.61 10.08
C GLY A 328 2.64 1.40 9.08
N MET A 329 2.48 2.73 9.07
CA MET A 329 3.16 3.63 8.12
C MET A 329 4.47 4.24 8.64
N ASN A 330 4.89 3.91 9.87
CA ASN A 330 6.13 4.42 10.48
C ASN A 330 6.19 5.96 10.48
N ALA A 331 5.07 6.61 10.80
CA ALA A 331 4.97 8.06 10.79
C ALA A 331 5.87 8.67 11.87
N LYS A 332 6.79 9.55 11.46
CA LYS A 332 7.54 10.47 12.34
C LYS A 332 7.00 11.89 12.25
N ASP A 333 6.40 12.22 11.13
CA ASP A 333 5.71 13.47 10.90
C ASP A 333 4.35 13.16 10.25
N ILE A 334 3.28 13.79 10.73
CA ILE A 334 1.93 13.67 10.16
C ILE A 334 1.53 15.04 9.62
N VAL A 335 1.23 15.14 8.33
CA VAL A 335 0.74 16.36 7.69
C VAL A 335 -0.74 16.20 7.37
N ALA A 336 -1.58 17.04 7.97
CA ALA A 336 -3.03 16.97 7.85
C ALA A 336 -3.64 18.36 7.67
N GLY A 337 -4.84 18.43 7.10
CA GLY A 337 -5.63 19.66 7.05
C GLY A 337 -6.33 19.94 8.39
N THR A 338 -6.68 21.20 8.65
CA THR A 338 -7.47 21.59 9.85
C THR A 338 -8.83 20.89 9.96
N ASP A 339 -9.39 20.42 8.84
CA ASP A 339 -10.67 19.71 8.77
C ASP A 339 -10.52 18.19 8.82
N CYS A 340 -9.33 17.66 9.13
CA CYS A 340 -9.15 16.21 9.16
C CYS A 340 -10.08 15.56 10.19
N ARG A 341 -10.67 14.42 9.79
CA ARG A 341 -11.54 13.60 10.62
C ARG A 341 -11.21 12.12 10.37
N PHE A 342 -11.07 11.34 11.44
CA PHE A 342 -10.72 9.92 11.35
C PHE A 342 -11.26 9.09 12.53
N GLY A 343 -11.20 7.77 12.38
CA GLY A 343 -11.74 6.81 13.35
C GLY A 343 -13.27 6.71 13.33
N HIS A 344 -13.76 5.79 14.15
CA HIS A 344 -15.19 5.53 14.35
C HIS A 344 -15.94 6.81 14.69
N MET A 345 -17.03 7.06 13.98
CA MET A 345 -17.86 8.27 14.13
C MET A 345 -17.08 9.59 14.06
N ALA A 346 -15.94 9.63 13.33
CA ALA A 346 -15.11 10.82 13.20
C ALA A 346 -14.64 11.40 14.55
N GLN A 347 -14.40 10.54 15.53
CA GLN A 347 -13.92 10.90 16.87
C GLN A 347 -12.56 11.61 16.87
N GLY A 348 -11.71 11.34 15.88
CA GLY A 348 -10.38 11.92 15.78
C GLY A 348 -10.36 13.13 14.86
N ASP A 349 -9.59 14.14 15.24
CA ASP A 349 -9.41 15.40 14.52
C ASP A 349 -7.98 15.95 14.66
N ALA A 350 -7.76 17.19 14.18
CA ALA A 350 -6.47 17.86 14.23
C ALA A 350 -6.00 18.11 15.68
N ASP A 351 -6.92 18.40 16.59
CA ASP A 351 -6.61 18.65 18.00
C ASP A 351 -6.14 17.36 18.69
N MET A 352 -6.80 16.23 18.38
CA MET A 352 -6.34 14.91 18.83
C MET A 352 -4.95 14.57 18.32
N LEU A 353 -4.62 14.90 17.05
CA LEU A 353 -3.27 14.70 16.53
C LEU A 353 -2.23 15.53 17.30
N MET A 354 -2.53 16.80 17.54
CA MET A 354 -1.62 17.66 18.32
C MET A 354 -1.46 17.18 19.77
N ALA A 355 -2.54 16.73 20.41
CA ALA A 355 -2.53 16.29 21.80
C ALA A 355 -1.78 14.95 22.02
N LEU A 356 -1.76 14.06 21.03
CA LEU A 356 -1.17 12.73 21.15
C LEU A 356 0.24 12.62 20.54
N GLN A 357 0.80 13.70 20.02
CA GLN A 357 2.09 13.69 19.32
C GLN A 357 3.26 13.24 20.21
N ASP A 358 3.32 13.72 21.46
CA ASP A 358 4.36 13.34 22.41
C ASP A 358 4.18 11.90 22.89
N LYS A 359 2.93 11.47 23.10
CA LYS A 359 2.59 10.12 23.54
C LYS A 359 3.07 9.06 22.55
N TYR A 360 2.94 9.32 21.26
CA TYR A 360 3.28 8.34 20.21
C TYR A 360 4.57 8.68 19.44
N GLY A 361 5.29 9.74 19.81
CA GLY A 361 6.60 10.08 19.26
C GLY A 361 6.57 10.49 17.78
N TYR A 362 5.64 11.36 17.40
CA TYR A 362 5.57 11.99 16.07
C TYR A 362 5.44 13.51 16.19
N THR A 363 5.53 14.22 15.07
CA THR A 363 5.24 15.66 14.98
C THR A 363 4.01 15.91 14.09
N ALA A 364 3.02 16.64 14.60
CA ALA A 364 1.82 17.00 13.84
C ALA A 364 2.00 18.35 13.11
N HIS A 365 1.71 18.37 11.80
CA HIS A 365 1.76 19.56 10.95
C HIS A 365 0.36 19.85 10.39
N ILE A 366 -0.35 20.79 11.02
CA ILE A 366 -1.74 21.11 10.66
C ILE A 366 -1.78 22.28 9.68
N ILE A 367 -2.17 22.00 8.45
CA ILE A 367 -2.19 22.92 7.33
C ILE A 367 -3.57 23.57 7.19
N LYS A 368 -3.60 24.90 7.22
CA LYS A 368 -4.81 25.67 6.90
C LYS A 368 -5.08 25.62 5.39
N LYS A 369 -6.34 25.40 5.02
CA LYS A 369 -6.73 25.34 3.61
C LYS A 369 -6.51 26.67 2.91
N ARG A 370 -6.16 26.60 1.63
CA ARG A 370 -6.15 27.76 0.74
C ARG A 370 -7.59 28.26 0.54
N GLN A 371 -7.75 29.57 0.62
CA GLN A 371 -9.02 30.26 0.37
C GLN A 371 -8.98 30.94 -1.01
N VAL A 372 -10.14 31.08 -1.63
CA VAL A 372 -10.38 31.81 -2.87
C VAL A 372 -11.61 32.69 -2.70
N LEU A 373 -11.71 33.74 -3.52
CA LEU A 373 -12.94 34.54 -3.57
C LEU A 373 -13.98 33.81 -4.44
N ASP A 374 -15.20 33.69 -3.94
CA ASP A 374 -16.34 33.21 -4.73
C ASP A 374 -16.87 34.27 -5.69
N GLU A 375 -17.90 33.93 -6.47
CA GLU A 375 -18.53 34.84 -7.45
C GLU A 375 -19.08 36.14 -6.82
N ASN A 376 -19.32 36.13 -5.51
CA ASN A 376 -19.82 37.28 -4.74
C ASN A 376 -18.70 38.04 -4.01
N GLY A 377 -17.43 37.67 -4.22
CA GLY A 377 -16.28 38.26 -3.56
C GLY A 377 -16.09 37.81 -2.10
N ASN A 378 -16.81 36.78 -1.65
CA ASN A 378 -16.63 36.23 -0.30
C ASN A 378 -15.52 35.18 -0.28
N SER A 379 -14.76 35.15 0.81
CA SER A 379 -13.73 34.12 0.98
C SER A 379 -14.37 32.74 1.20
N ARG A 380 -13.99 31.77 0.36
CA ARG A 380 -14.43 30.37 0.42
C ARG A 380 -13.24 29.43 0.39
N GLU A 381 -13.25 28.41 1.23
CA GLU A 381 -12.19 27.38 1.24
C GLU A 381 -12.27 26.46 0.01
N ILE A 382 -11.11 26.17 -0.59
CA ILE A 382 -11.03 25.16 -1.66
C ILE A 382 -11.29 23.77 -1.05
N SER A 383 -12.39 23.13 -1.46
CA SER A 383 -12.78 21.79 -0.98
C SER A 383 -13.38 20.94 -2.10
N SER A 384 -13.34 19.60 -1.95
CA SER A 384 -14.00 18.69 -2.89
C SER A 384 -15.52 18.94 -3.00
N THR A 385 -16.17 19.44 -1.95
CA THR A 385 -17.59 19.81 -2.02
C THR A 385 -17.81 21.02 -2.91
N PHE A 386 -17.05 22.08 -2.70
CA PHE A 386 -17.13 23.28 -3.55
C PHE A 386 -16.87 22.94 -5.02
N ILE A 387 -15.84 22.15 -5.31
CA ILE A 387 -15.51 21.76 -6.70
C ILE A 387 -16.65 20.94 -7.33
N ARG A 388 -17.27 20.01 -6.58
CA ARG A 388 -18.40 19.23 -7.11
C ARG A 388 -19.62 20.11 -7.41
N GLU A 389 -19.92 21.09 -6.56
CA GLU A 389 -20.99 22.05 -6.81
C GLU A 389 -20.74 22.83 -8.11
N GLU A 390 -19.52 23.31 -8.33
CA GLU A 390 -19.17 24.06 -9.54
C GLU A 390 -19.22 23.19 -10.80
N ILE A 391 -18.76 21.94 -10.72
CA ILE A 391 -18.94 20.97 -11.81
C ILE A 391 -20.44 20.80 -12.10
N GLN A 392 -21.27 20.56 -11.09
CA GLN A 392 -22.72 20.35 -11.25
C GLN A 392 -23.48 21.58 -11.76
N LYS A 393 -22.96 22.79 -11.54
CA LYS A 393 -23.46 24.03 -12.15
C LYS A 393 -23.04 24.20 -13.61
N GLY A 394 -22.02 23.46 -14.05
CA GLY A 394 -21.41 23.58 -15.39
C GLY A 394 -20.24 24.56 -15.43
N ASN A 395 -19.80 25.08 -14.28
CA ASN A 395 -18.69 26.03 -14.13
C ASN A 395 -17.33 25.30 -14.20
N VAL A 396 -17.09 24.59 -15.30
CA VAL A 396 -15.91 23.72 -15.48
C VAL A 396 -14.58 24.48 -15.48
N LYS A 397 -14.59 25.76 -15.85
CA LYS A 397 -13.42 26.65 -15.83
C LYS A 397 -12.99 26.97 -14.40
N LEU A 398 -13.91 27.44 -13.56
CA LEU A 398 -13.64 27.66 -12.14
C LEU A 398 -13.24 26.36 -11.45
N ALA A 399 -13.93 25.25 -11.73
CA ALA A 399 -13.54 23.95 -11.22
C ALA A 399 -12.10 23.58 -11.62
N ALA A 400 -11.69 23.89 -12.84
CA ALA A 400 -10.32 23.66 -13.31
C ALA A 400 -9.29 24.50 -12.55
N ASP A 401 -9.60 25.79 -12.31
CA ASP A 401 -8.75 26.69 -11.53
C ASP A 401 -8.55 26.19 -10.10
N LEU A 402 -9.60 25.66 -9.47
CA LEU A 402 -9.54 25.08 -8.11
C LEU A 402 -8.77 23.76 -8.08
N LEU A 403 -8.90 22.94 -9.13
CA LEU A 403 -8.21 21.66 -9.28
C LEU A 403 -6.75 21.81 -9.70
N GLY A 404 -6.39 22.92 -10.36
CA GLY A 404 -5.12 23.08 -11.09
C GLY A 404 -5.04 22.24 -12.36
N ARG A 405 -6.18 21.80 -12.91
CA ARG A 405 -6.31 21.02 -14.15
C ARG A 405 -7.76 20.99 -14.60
N HIS A 406 -8.00 20.72 -15.89
CA HIS A 406 -9.37 20.52 -16.37
C HIS A 406 -10.10 19.36 -15.71
N VAL A 407 -11.41 19.55 -15.56
CA VAL A 407 -12.35 18.48 -15.24
C VAL A 407 -12.30 17.51 -16.42
N ALA A 408 -11.97 16.25 -16.14
CA ALA A 408 -11.83 15.24 -17.18
C ALA A 408 -12.86 14.14 -16.97
N LEU A 409 -13.14 13.37 -18.01
CA LEU A 409 -13.94 12.15 -17.99
C LEU A 409 -13.25 11.09 -18.84
N SER A 410 -13.10 9.89 -18.27
CA SER A 410 -12.59 8.73 -18.99
C SER A 410 -13.73 7.73 -19.23
N GLY A 411 -13.83 7.21 -20.46
CA GLY A 411 -14.88 6.28 -20.83
C GLY A 411 -14.57 5.49 -22.10
N THR A 412 -15.34 4.45 -22.34
CA THR A 412 -15.23 3.63 -23.56
C THR A 412 -16.13 4.19 -24.64
N VAL A 413 -15.62 4.28 -25.87
CA VAL A 413 -16.40 4.70 -27.03
C VAL A 413 -17.33 3.55 -27.45
N ILE A 414 -18.62 3.83 -27.53
CA ILE A 414 -19.67 2.89 -27.90
C ILE A 414 -20.42 3.36 -29.16
N HIS A 415 -21.17 2.43 -29.77
CA HIS A 415 -22.10 2.78 -30.84
C HIS A 415 -23.27 3.60 -30.30
N GLY A 416 -23.61 4.68 -31.00
CA GLY A 416 -24.77 5.53 -30.71
C GLY A 416 -25.80 5.53 -31.84
N LYS A 417 -26.67 6.53 -31.88
CA LYS A 417 -27.77 6.62 -32.86
C LYS A 417 -27.33 7.05 -34.28
N HIS A 418 -26.04 7.36 -34.50
CA HIS A 418 -25.45 7.76 -35.80
C HIS A 418 -26.11 8.95 -36.55
N LEU A 419 -26.96 9.74 -35.89
CA LEU A 419 -27.65 10.89 -36.49
C LEU A 419 -26.70 12.01 -36.96
N GLY A 420 -25.64 12.29 -36.19
CA GLY A 420 -24.65 13.34 -36.51
C GLY A 420 -23.75 13.00 -37.71
N SER A 421 -23.29 11.74 -37.82
CA SER A 421 -22.37 11.30 -38.87
C SER A 421 -23.03 11.21 -40.25
N THR A 422 -24.24 10.67 -40.31
CA THR A 422 -24.85 10.26 -41.58
C THR A 422 -25.66 11.37 -42.25
N VAL A 423 -26.09 12.39 -41.49
CA VAL A 423 -27.01 13.44 -41.97
C VAL A 423 -26.43 14.86 -41.84
N LEU A 424 -25.58 15.13 -40.85
CA LEU A 424 -25.12 16.50 -40.53
C LEU A 424 -23.63 16.75 -40.84
N GLY A 425 -22.84 15.70 -41.08
CA GLY A 425 -21.39 15.79 -41.31
C GLY A 425 -20.55 15.92 -40.04
N PHE A 426 -21.13 15.68 -38.86
CA PHE A 426 -20.46 15.79 -37.57
C PHE A 426 -20.40 14.41 -36.89
N PRO A 427 -19.39 13.56 -37.16
CA PRO A 427 -19.24 12.29 -36.48
C PRO A 427 -19.04 12.50 -34.97
N THR A 428 -19.81 11.81 -34.15
CA THR A 428 -19.70 11.89 -32.68
C THR A 428 -19.35 10.54 -32.07
N ALA A 429 -18.39 10.55 -31.15
CA ALA A 429 -18.08 9.42 -30.28
C ALA A 429 -19.05 9.44 -29.10
N ASN A 430 -19.83 8.36 -28.92
CA ASN A 430 -20.67 8.19 -27.74
C ASN A 430 -19.82 7.55 -26.65
N ILE A 431 -19.80 8.16 -25.46
CA ILE A 431 -18.91 7.77 -24.37
C ILE A 431 -19.75 7.21 -23.24
N LEU A 432 -19.47 5.95 -22.87
CA LEU A 432 -19.98 5.39 -21.64
C LEU A 432 -19.04 5.78 -20.49
N PRO A 433 -19.45 6.69 -19.58
CA PRO A 433 -18.60 7.14 -18.49
C PRO A 433 -18.32 6.02 -17.49
N THR A 434 -17.14 6.06 -16.86
CA THR A 434 -16.88 5.24 -15.67
C THR A 434 -17.83 5.66 -14.55
N SER A 435 -18.47 4.71 -13.86
CA SER A 435 -19.47 4.99 -12.82
C SER A 435 -18.88 5.71 -11.60
N GLY A 436 -19.75 6.39 -10.84
CA GLY A 436 -19.39 7.04 -9.57
C GLY A 436 -18.74 8.43 -9.69
N LYS A 437 -18.63 9.00 -10.89
CA LYS A 437 -18.01 10.31 -11.13
C LYS A 437 -19.03 11.43 -11.24
N THR A 438 -18.70 12.60 -10.70
CA THR A 438 -19.50 13.82 -10.85
C THR A 438 -19.39 14.33 -12.28
N LEU A 439 -20.53 14.39 -12.99
CA LEU A 439 -20.61 14.92 -14.34
C LEU A 439 -20.95 16.42 -14.32
N PRO A 440 -20.43 17.20 -15.27
CA PRO A 440 -20.88 18.57 -15.46
C PRO A 440 -22.37 18.66 -15.77
N LYS A 441 -22.98 19.83 -15.53
CA LYS A 441 -24.38 20.12 -15.92
C LYS A 441 -24.63 19.73 -17.38
N ALA A 442 -25.84 19.27 -17.72
CA ALA A 442 -26.22 19.09 -19.11
C ALA A 442 -25.97 20.37 -19.94
N GLY A 443 -25.47 20.19 -21.16
CA GLY A 443 -25.07 21.30 -22.03
C GLY A 443 -23.94 20.94 -23.00
N VAL A 444 -23.51 21.94 -23.75
CA VAL A 444 -22.43 21.83 -24.76
C VAL A 444 -21.18 22.51 -24.24
N TYR A 445 -20.05 21.83 -24.37
CA TYR A 445 -18.76 22.22 -23.83
C TYR A 445 -17.67 22.19 -24.89
N ILE A 446 -16.72 23.12 -24.78
CA ILE A 446 -15.43 23.05 -25.45
C ILE A 446 -14.59 22.02 -24.71
N SER A 447 -14.00 21.08 -25.45
CA SER A 447 -13.24 19.99 -24.85
C SER A 447 -11.92 19.69 -25.55
N ARG A 448 -11.03 19.03 -24.81
CA ARG A 448 -9.84 18.35 -25.35
C ARG A 448 -10.02 16.86 -25.23
N VAL A 449 -9.69 16.12 -26.27
CA VAL A 449 -9.93 14.68 -26.34
C VAL A 449 -8.60 13.98 -26.54
N LEU A 450 -8.18 13.23 -25.53
CA LEU A 450 -7.00 12.39 -25.59
C LEU A 450 -7.41 11.01 -26.15
N VAL A 451 -6.92 10.72 -27.35
CA VAL A 451 -7.09 9.42 -28.02
C VAL A 451 -5.71 8.78 -28.16
N GLY A 452 -5.48 7.68 -27.45
CA GLY A 452 -4.14 7.11 -27.31
C GLY A 452 -3.20 8.10 -26.61
N GLN A 453 -2.22 8.63 -27.36
CA GLN A 453 -1.25 9.62 -26.87
C GLN A 453 -1.40 10.99 -27.54
N VAL A 454 -2.42 11.18 -28.38
CA VAL A 454 -2.60 12.42 -29.16
C VAL A 454 -3.81 13.18 -28.62
N LEU A 455 -3.62 14.48 -28.39
CA LEU A 455 -4.65 15.39 -27.91
C LEU A 455 -5.30 16.12 -29.09
N TYR A 456 -6.63 16.07 -29.14
CA TYR A 456 -7.44 16.70 -30.17
C TYR A 456 -8.36 17.76 -29.54
N ARG A 457 -8.81 18.72 -30.35
CA ARG A 457 -9.92 19.61 -29.98
C ARG A 457 -11.24 18.88 -30.16
N GLY A 458 -12.22 19.21 -29.34
CA GLY A 458 -13.55 18.64 -29.45
C GLY A 458 -14.65 19.55 -28.94
N VAL A 459 -15.87 19.18 -29.30
CA VAL A 459 -17.10 19.72 -28.74
C VAL A 459 -17.83 18.56 -28.09
N THR A 460 -18.12 18.67 -26.80
CA THR A 460 -18.78 17.61 -26.03
C THR A 460 -20.16 18.05 -25.58
N ASN A 461 -21.16 17.26 -25.91
CA ASN A 461 -22.53 17.41 -25.46
C ASN A 461 -22.82 16.41 -24.32
N ILE A 462 -23.32 16.91 -23.20
CA ILE A 462 -23.79 16.10 -22.07
C ILE A 462 -25.31 16.15 -22.00
N GLY A 463 -25.94 14.98 -22.11
CA GLY A 463 -27.38 14.75 -22.02
C GLY A 463 -28.00 15.09 -20.67
N THR A 464 -29.32 15.31 -20.66
CA THR A 464 -30.11 15.66 -19.47
C THR A 464 -30.49 14.49 -18.57
N ASN A 465 -30.14 13.25 -18.93
CA ASN A 465 -30.45 12.10 -18.10
C ASN A 465 -29.59 12.14 -16.81
N PRO A 466 -30.18 12.11 -15.61
CA PRO A 466 -29.47 12.40 -14.37
C PRO A 466 -28.65 11.24 -13.79
N THR A 467 -28.74 10.02 -14.33
CA THR A 467 -28.11 8.82 -13.74
C THR A 467 -27.56 7.85 -14.78
N VAL A 468 -26.37 7.30 -14.52
CA VAL A 468 -25.79 6.17 -15.27
C VAL A 468 -26.44 4.88 -14.77
N ALA A 469 -27.69 4.63 -15.17
CA ALA A 469 -28.36 3.33 -14.98
C ALA A 469 -28.16 2.46 -16.24
N ALA A 470 -28.13 1.13 -16.08
CA ALA A 470 -27.87 0.18 -17.17
C ALA A 470 -28.91 0.25 -18.30
N ASP A 471 -30.09 0.78 -17.98
CA ASP A 471 -31.30 0.75 -18.76
C ASP A 471 -31.59 2.09 -19.49
N ASN A 472 -30.87 3.17 -19.16
CA ASN A 472 -30.92 4.45 -19.90
C ASN A 472 -29.72 5.37 -19.55
N PRO A 473 -28.52 5.14 -20.12
CA PRO A 473 -27.31 5.86 -19.72
C PRO A 473 -27.36 7.35 -20.09
N VAL A 474 -26.67 8.18 -19.30
CA VAL A 474 -26.37 9.57 -19.67
C VAL A 474 -25.65 9.58 -21.02
N SER A 475 -26.23 10.25 -22.02
CA SER A 475 -25.59 10.38 -23.33
C SER A 475 -24.48 11.43 -23.25
N ILE A 476 -23.24 11.00 -23.44
CA ILE A 476 -22.10 11.90 -23.55
C ILE A 476 -21.55 11.73 -24.96
N GLU A 477 -21.72 12.75 -25.79
CA GLU A 477 -21.38 12.72 -27.21
C GLU A 477 -20.28 13.72 -27.47
N THR A 478 -19.18 13.29 -28.07
CA THR A 478 -18.06 14.17 -28.39
C THR A 478 -17.78 14.16 -29.88
N HIS A 479 -17.85 15.33 -30.50
CA HIS A 479 -17.31 15.55 -31.84
C HIS A 479 -15.83 15.88 -31.72
N ILE A 480 -14.96 15.03 -32.28
CA ILE A 480 -13.50 15.24 -32.29
C ILE A 480 -13.15 15.95 -33.60
N ILE A 481 -12.62 17.16 -33.50
CA ILE A 481 -12.36 18.02 -34.66
C ILE A 481 -11.14 17.49 -35.43
N ASN A 482 -11.26 17.46 -36.76
CA ASN A 482 -10.22 16.96 -37.68
C ASN A 482 -9.80 15.49 -37.40
N PHE A 483 -10.75 14.66 -36.97
CA PHE A 483 -10.50 13.26 -36.65
C PHE A 483 -11.33 12.31 -37.52
N ASN A 484 -10.67 11.34 -38.16
CA ASN A 484 -11.27 10.45 -39.16
C ASN A 484 -10.97 8.95 -38.93
N LYS A 485 -10.54 8.56 -37.72
CA LYS A 485 -10.24 7.17 -37.39
C LYS A 485 -11.40 6.50 -36.67
N ASP A 486 -11.50 5.18 -36.82
CA ASP A 486 -12.39 4.37 -35.99
C ASP A 486 -11.78 4.15 -34.60
N ILE A 487 -12.56 4.48 -33.57
CA ILE A 487 -12.17 4.37 -32.15
C ILE A 487 -13.20 3.59 -31.32
N TYR A 488 -14.12 2.84 -31.93
CA TYR A 488 -15.08 2.02 -31.19
C TYR A 488 -14.36 1.01 -30.28
N GLY A 489 -14.86 0.86 -29.05
CA GLY A 489 -14.26 0.00 -28.02
C GLY A 489 -12.99 0.57 -27.38
N GLN A 490 -12.43 1.68 -27.89
CA GLN A 490 -11.26 2.31 -27.28
C GLN A 490 -11.66 3.15 -26.06
N LYS A 491 -10.77 3.21 -25.06
CA LYS A 491 -10.88 4.15 -23.95
C LYS A 491 -10.29 5.49 -24.38
N ILE A 492 -11.07 6.55 -24.19
CA ILE A 492 -10.64 7.94 -24.43
C ILE A 492 -10.82 8.77 -23.17
N ARG A 493 -10.13 9.91 -23.11
CA ARG A 493 -10.30 10.89 -22.04
C ARG A 493 -10.72 12.23 -22.64
N VAL A 494 -11.83 12.77 -22.15
CA VAL A 494 -12.38 14.07 -22.53
C VAL A 494 -12.15 15.05 -21.39
N GLU A 495 -11.54 16.20 -21.67
CA GLU A 495 -11.29 17.28 -20.72
C GLU A 495 -12.19 18.47 -21.05
N PHE A 496 -13.03 18.87 -20.11
CA PHE A 496 -13.94 20.00 -20.25
C PHE A 496 -13.19 21.30 -19.96
N MET A 497 -13.13 22.18 -20.96
CA MET A 497 -12.39 23.44 -20.88
C MET A 497 -13.31 24.60 -20.53
N ASP A 498 -14.42 24.72 -21.24
CA ASP A 498 -15.39 25.78 -21.03
C ASP A 498 -16.79 25.35 -21.45
N ARG A 499 -17.81 26.02 -20.91
CA ARG A 499 -19.21 25.77 -21.23
C ARG A 499 -19.68 26.76 -22.29
N ILE A 500 -20.24 26.25 -23.39
CA ILE A 500 -20.75 27.08 -24.49
C ILE A 500 -22.20 27.49 -24.19
N ARG A 501 -23.08 26.51 -23.92
CA ARG A 501 -24.53 26.73 -23.81
C ARG A 501 -25.26 25.56 -23.15
N ASP A 502 -26.52 25.80 -22.76
CA ASP A 502 -27.48 24.76 -22.39
C ASP A 502 -27.89 23.92 -23.61
N GLN A 503 -28.52 22.75 -23.35
CA GLN A 503 -29.12 21.96 -24.41
C GLN A 503 -30.37 22.65 -24.97
N GLU A 504 -30.54 22.57 -26.28
CA GLU A 504 -31.65 23.18 -27.00
C GLU A 504 -32.29 22.15 -27.93
N LYS A 505 -33.61 22.27 -28.12
CA LYS A 505 -34.32 21.56 -29.18
C LYS A 505 -34.33 22.43 -30.43
N PHE A 506 -33.91 21.87 -31.55
CA PHE A 506 -33.88 22.58 -32.82
C PHE A 506 -35.12 22.27 -33.66
N ALA A 507 -35.67 23.30 -34.30
CA ALA A 507 -36.88 23.19 -35.12
C ALA A 507 -36.66 22.44 -36.45
N SER A 508 -35.41 22.39 -36.95
CA SER A 508 -35.03 21.67 -38.17
C SER A 508 -33.57 21.19 -38.11
N LEU A 509 -33.23 20.25 -38.99
CA LEU A 509 -31.85 19.75 -39.14
C LEU A 509 -30.88 20.84 -39.62
N GLU A 510 -31.34 21.79 -40.43
CA GLU A 510 -30.51 22.91 -40.91
C GLU A 510 -30.11 23.84 -39.76
N VAL A 511 -31.06 24.19 -38.88
CA VAL A 511 -30.77 25.03 -37.70
C VAL A 511 -29.81 24.31 -36.75
N LEU A 512 -29.99 23.01 -36.55
CA LEU A 512 -29.05 22.19 -35.77
C LEU A 512 -27.65 22.20 -36.39
N LYS A 513 -27.54 22.00 -37.71
CA LYS A 513 -26.24 22.01 -38.41
C LYS A 513 -25.52 23.34 -38.23
N HIS A 514 -26.21 24.45 -38.44
CA HIS A 514 -25.63 25.78 -38.29
C HIS A 514 -25.18 26.06 -36.85
N GLN A 515 -25.91 25.56 -35.85
CA GLN A 515 -25.49 25.69 -34.46
C GLN A 515 -24.25 24.83 -34.14
N LEU A 516 -24.16 23.61 -34.69
CA LEU A 516 -22.96 22.76 -34.54
C LEU A 516 -21.73 23.40 -35.18
N GLU A 517 -21.88 24.03 -36.35
CA GLU A 517 -20.80 24.78 -37.01
C GLU A 517 -20.28 25.92 -36.10
N LYS A 518 -21.18 26.67 -35.45
CA LYS A 518 -20.80 27.71 -34.47
C LYS A 518 -20.08 27.14 -33.25
N ASP A 519 -20.58 26.03 -32.71
CA ASP A 519 -19.98 25.40 -31.53
C ASP A 519 -18.55 24.88 -31.85
N VAL A 520 -18.36 24.34 -33.06
CA VAL A 520 -17.05 23.87 -33.56
C VAL A 520 -16.10 25.03 -33.83
N ASP A 521 -16.59 26.12 -34.43
CA ASP A 521 -15.80 27.33 -34.65
C ASP A 521 -15.32 27.95 -33.34
N ALA A 522 -16.18 28.00 -32.32
CA ALA A 522 -15.81 28.43 -30.98
C ALA A 522 -14.71 27.55 -30.37
N ALA A 523 -14.83 26.23 -30.49
CA ALA A 523 -13.83 25.28 -30.00
C ALA A 523 -12.50 25.32 -30.78
N MET A 524 -12.52 25.67 -32.08
CA MET A 524 -11.31 25.83 -32.89
C MET A 524 -10.46 27.03 -32.46
N HIS A 525 -11.12 28.13 -32.08
CA HIS A 525 -10.45 29.38 -31.69
C HIS A 525 -10.19 29.50 -30.18
N TYR A 526 -10.69 28.57 -29.36
CA TYR A 526 -10.45 28.60 -27.92
C TYR A 526 -8.97 28.30 -27.57
N PRO A 527 -8.34 29.04 -26.64
CA PRO A 527 -6.97 28.76 -26.21
C PRO A 527 -6.83 27.37 -25.59
N MET A 528 -5.80 26.60 -25.95
CA MET A 528 -5.56 25.22 -25.48
C MET A 528 -4.68 25.13 -24.24
N ASP A 529 -4.38 26.26 -23.61
CA ASP A 529 -3.55 26.31 -22.41
C ASP A 529 -4.35 25.88 -21.17
N LEU A 530 -3.64 25.65 -20.08
CA LEU A 530 -4.19 25.27 -18.79
C LEU A 530 -3.92 26.34 -17.74
#